data_AF-A0A1L8WI70-F1
#
_entry.id   AF-A0A1L8WI70-F1
#
_cell.length_a   1.000
_cell.length_b   1.000
_cell.length_c   1.000
_cell.angle_alpha   90.00
_cell.angle_beta   90.00
_cell.angle_gamma   90.00
#
_symmetry.space_group_name_H-M   'P 1'
#
loop_
_entity.id
_entity.type
_entity.pdbx_description
1 polymer ?
#
loop_
_entity_poly.entity_id
_entity_poly.type
_entity_poly.pdbx_seq_one_letter_code
_entity_poly.pdbx_strand_id
1 'polypeptide(L)' 'MHIETQGTIGIENELTTKQIKEADLVILAIDVKISGRERFEGKRIIQVPTEIAIKSPNKLIEKAIEVVKRT' A
#
# COMPACT_ATOMS: atom_id res chain seq x y z
N MET A 1 -1.22 10.27 -3.88
CA MET A 1 -1.59 9.01 -3.20
C MET A 1 -2.55 8.28 -4.11
N HIS A 2 -2.27 7.03 -4.42
CA HIS A 2 -3.12 6.18 -5.25
C HIS A 2 -3.47 4.93 -4.45
N ILE A 3 -4.69 4.45 -4.60
CA ILE A 3 -5.25 3.35 -3.80
C ILE A 3 -5.87 2.36 -4.77
N GLU A 4 -5.47 1.09 -4.66
CA GLU A 4 -6.08 -0.05 -5.34
C GLU A 4 -6.81 -0.88 -4.29
N THR A 5 -7.99 -1.39 -4.63
CA THR A 5 -8.77 -2.31 -3.79
C THR A 5 -8.94 -3.64 -4.51
N GLN A 6 -8.75 -4.74 -3.78
CA GLN A 6 -8.95 -6.08 -4.32
C GLN A 6 -10.03 -6.79 -3.51
N GLY A 7 -11.19 -7.01 -4.13
CA GLY A 7 -12.35 -7.68 -3.54
C GLY A 7 -12.80 -8.88 -4.35
N THR A 8 -13.92 -9.49 -3.96
CA THR A 8 -14.48 -10.67 -4.66
C THR A 8 -14.92 -10.37 -6.09
N ILE A 9 -15.28 -9.11 -6.37
CA ILE A 9 -15.73 -8.64 -7.69
C ILE A 9 -14.54 -8.38 -8.62
N GLY A 10 -13.34 -8.18 -8.07
CA GLY A 10 -12.12 -7.94 -8.83
C GLY A 10 -11.25 -6.84 -8.22
N ILE A 11 -10.39 -6.28 -9.07
CA ILE A 11 -9.49 -5.18 -8.73
C ILE A 11 -10.12 -3.86 -9.19
N GLU A 12 -10.20 -2.89 -8.30
CA GLU A 12 -10.64 -1.53 -8.61
C GLU A 12 -9.49 -0.54 -8.41
N ASN A 13 -9.41 0.47 -9.28
CA ASN A 13 -8.35 1.47 -9.28
C ASN A 13 -6.94 0.86 -9.35
N GLU A 14 -6.77 -0.14 -10.21
CA GLU A 14 -5.50 -0.85 -10.36
C GLU A 14 -4.33 0.13 -10.52
N LEU A 15 -3.31 -0.04 -9.69
CA LEU A 15 -2.12 0.79 -9.73
C LEU A 15 -1.36 0.53 -11.03
N THR A 16 -1.12 1.59 -11.78
CA THR A 16 -0.30 1.53 -12.99
C THR A 16 1.18 1.34 -12.65
N THR A 17 1.94 0.74 -13.57
CA THR A 17 3.39 0.59 -13.43
C THR A 17 4.11 1.92 -13.18
N LYS A 18 3.62 3.01 -13.78
CA LYS A 18 4.16 4.36 -13.57
C LYS A 18 3.96 4.81 -12.12
N GLN A 19 2.74 4.69 -11.59
CA GLN A 19 2.44 5.06 -10.19
C GLN A 19 3.27 4.23 -9.20
N ILE A 20 3.42 2.93 -9.45
CA ILE A 20 4.26 2.07 -8.61
C ILE A 20 5.72 2.52 -8.69
N LYS A 21 6.25 2.76 -9.88
CA LYS A 21 7.63 3.22 -10.08
C LYS A 21 7.91 4.56 -9.40
N GLU A 22 6.97 5.50 -9.46
CA GLU A 22 7.09 6.83 -8.85
C GLU A 22 6.81 6.83 -7.34
N ALA A 23 6.21 5.77 -6.78
CA ALA A 23 5.91 5.71 -5.36
C ALA A 23 7.19 5.63 -4.49
N ASP A 24 7.26 6.52 -3.51
CA ASP A 24 8.29 6.51 -2.44
C ASP A 24 8.12 5.33 -1.49
N LEU A 25 6.88 4.89 -1.28
CA LEU A 25 6.50 3.82 -0.36
C LEU A 25 5.17 3.18 -0.80
N VAL A 26 5.03 1.89 -0.53
CA VAL A 26 3.80 1.11 -0.72
C VAL A 26 3.25 0.69 0.64
N ILE A 27 1.95 0.92 0.87
CA ILE A 27 1.24 0.41 2.04
C ILE A 27 0.36 -0.76 1.60
N LEU A 28 0.60 -1.93 2.17
CA LEU A 28 -0.24 -3.12 1.99
C LEU A 28 -1.13 -3.28 3.23
N ALA A 29 -2.31 -2.68 3.20
CA ALA A 29 -3.35 -2.86 4.21
C ALA A 29 -4.19 -4.10 3.85
N ILE A 30 -3.77 -5.30 4.25
CA ILE A 30 -4.32 -6.58 3.77
C ILE A 30 -4.42 -7.62 4.89
N ASP A 31 -5.50 -8.39 4.90
CA ASP A 31 -5.67 -9.55 5.79
C ASP A 31 -5.55 -10.89 5.05
N VAL A 32 -5.56 -10.84 3.72
CA VAL A 32 -5.43 -12.00 2.81
C VAL A 32 -4.39 -11.73 1.74
N LYS A 33 -3.99 -12.78 1.01
CA LYS A 33 -3.08 -12.63 -0.13
C LYS A 33 -3.76 -11.80 -1.23
N ILE A 34 -2.98 -10.89 -1.82
CA ILE A 34 -3.38 -10.09 -2.98
C ILE A 34 -2.72 -10.61 -4.25
N SER A 35 -3.37 -10.37 -5.39
CA SER A 35 -2.82 -10.63 -6.71
C SER A 35 -1.81 -9.55 -7.10
N GLY A 36 -0.78 -9.91 -7.88
CA GLY A 36 0.17 -8.95 -8.44
C GLY A 36 1.11 -8.32 -7.41
N ARG A 37 1.38 -9.00 -6.29
CA ARG A 37 2.25 -8.50 -5.20
C ARG A 37 3.68 -8.28 -5.66
N GLU A 38 4.15 -9.08 -6.60
CA GLU A 38 5.47 -9.00 -7.23
C GLU A 38 5.72 -7.65 -7.90
N ARG A 39 4.67 -6.92 -8.32
CA ARG A 39 4.79 -5.56 -8.87
C ARG A 39 5.42 -4.57 -7.89
N PHE A 40 5.38 -4.87 -6.59
CA PHE A 40 5.91 -4.02 -5.52
C PHE A 40 7.31 -4.44 -5.06
N GLU A 41 7.96 -5.41 -5.71
CA GLU A 41 9.32 -5.81 -5.35
C GLU A 41 10.32 -4.65 -5.49
N GLY A 42 11.26 -4.58 -4.55
CA GLY A 42 12.22 -3.48 -4.46
C GLY A 42 11.65 -2.16 -3.94
N LYS A 43 10.34 -2.05 -3.71
CA LYS A 43 9.73 -0.90 -3.03
C LYS A 43 9.84 -1.02 -1.52
N ARG A 44 9.86 0.13 -0.84
CA ARG A 44 9.67 0.17 0.62
C ARG A 44 8.22 -0.19 0.91
N ILE A 45 8.01 -1.23 1.70
CA ILE A 45 6.68 -1.75 2.01
C ILE A 45 6.40 -1.61 3.50
N ILE A 46 5.25 -1.04 3.83
CA ILE A 46 4.61 -1.17 5.14
C ILE A 46 3.42 -2.10 4.96
N GLN A 47 3.43 -3.26 5.61
CA GLN A 47 2.29 -4.18 5.61
C GLN A 47 1.59 -4.12 6.97
N VAL A 48 0.27 -3.94 6.97
CA VAL A 48 -0.58 -3.91 8.17
C VAL A 48 -1.90 -4.63 7.91
N PRO A 49 -2.60 -5.12 8.95
CA PRO A 49 -3.99 -5.56 8.82
C PRO A 49 -4.89 -4.42 8.33
N THR A 50 -5.99 -4.73 7.62
CA THR A 50 -6.90 -3.70 7.11
C THR A 50 -7.52 -2.87 8.24
N GLU A 51 -7.75 -3.51 9.39
CA GLU A 51 -8.28 -2.88 10.60
C GLU A 51 -7.45 -1.67 11.06
N ILE A 52 -6.11 -1.72 10.89
CA ILE A 52 -5.22 -0.60 11.26
C ILE A 52 -5.46 0.61 10.35
N ALA A 53 -5.63 0.38 9.05
CA ALA A 53 -5.92 1.45 8.10
C ALA A 53 -7.29 2.09 8.37
N ILE A 54 -8.25 1.33 8.89
CA ILE A 54 -9.58 1.82 9.25
C ILE A 54 -9.57 2.59 10.59
N LYS A 55 -9.00 1.98 11.65
CA LYS A 55 -9.06 2.54 13.00
C LYS A 55 -8.03 3.63 13.27
N SER A 56 -6.93 3.66 12.53
CA SER A 56 -5.83 4.59 12.79
C SER A 56 -5.13 5.07 11.50
N PRO A 57 -5.89 5.61 10.52
CA PRO A 57 -5.34 6.05 9.24
C PRO A 57 -4.25 7.12 9.40
N ASN A 58 -4.47 8.13 10.25
CA ASN A 58 -3.52 9.23 10.45
C ASN A 58 -2.18 8.72 10.97
N LYS A 59 -2.19 7.84 11.98
CA LYS A 59 -0.97 7.23 12.54
C LYS A 59 -0.24 6.38 11.50
N LEU A 60 -0.98 5.66 10.66
CA LEU A 60 -0.40 4.86 9.58
C LEU A 60 0.32 5.76 8.55
N ILE A 61 -0.30 6.88 8.17
CA ILE A 61 0.31 7.84 7.25
C ILE A 61 1.50 8.56 7.89
N GLU A 62 1.41 8.98 9.15
CA GLU A 62 2.55 9.55 9.90
C GLU A 62 3.73 8.58 9.91
N LYS A 63 3.46 7.30 10.16
CA LYS A 63 4.49 6.25 10.12
C LYS A 63 5.10 6.11 8.72
N ALA A 64 4.29 6.12 7.68
CA ALA A 64 4.76 6.05 6.30
C ALA A 64 5.69 7.23 5.96
N ILE A 65 5.31 8.45 6.34
CA ILE A 65 6.13 9.66 6.14
C ILE A 65 7.44 9.56 6.90
N GLU A 66 7.42 9.06 8.14
CA GLU A 66 8.63 8.84 8.94
C GLU A 66 9.58 7.85 8.26
N VAL A 67 9.07 6.75 7.72
CA VAL A 67 9.86 5.74 7.01
C VAL A 67 10.50 6.31 5.74
N VAL A 68 9.80 7.19 5.02
CA VAL A 68 10.35 7.85 3.84
C VAL A 68 11.49 8.81 4.22
N LYS A 69 11.31 9.64 5.27
CA LYS A 69 12.29 10.66 5.70
C LYS A 69 13.59 10.12 6.28
N ARG A 70 13.62 8.88 6.77
CA ARG A 70 14.79 8.27 7.43
C ARG A 70 15.83 7.72 6.44
N THR A 71 15.78 8.11 5.17
CA THR A 71 16.71 7.67 4.12
C THR A 71 16.99 8.81 3.17
#